data_AF-A0A936YS78-F1
#
_entry.id   AF-A0A936YS78-F1
#
_cell.length_a   1.000
_cell.length_b   1.000
_cell.length_c   1.000
_cell.angle_alpha   90.00
_cell.angle_beta   90.00
_cell.angle_gamma   90.00
#
_symmetry.space_group_name_H-M   'P 1'
#
loop_
_entity.id
_entity.type
_entity.pdbx_description
1 polymer ?
#
loop_
_entity_poly.entity_id
_entity_poly.type
_entity_poly.pdbx_seq_one_letter_code
_entity_poly.pdbx_strand_id
1 'polypeptide(L)'
;MIEYEKFIYLDMYKTGSTYVVSLLNKLMAGKPVRSFRHAPLTKGRPFFWKQGKFAFATVRNPWDWYVSMWAYSIQQPNVLFFRDVRKVLGDEGAKKLFDPENPKESFAVWLKSLNDPDFLKAVMTDHPYSRSPLNKFLGFYSYRFIRVTTPHPALFLRRWYMWNMDRAIAHQKRWAIYDKVFKSETLTEDFSNFVLENKERCGFKENAKGILKRNAPTPKNTSNRTLTSYRDYYTPELRDLVARRDRLLIDLFGYEF
;
A
#
# COMPACT_ATOMS: atom_id res chain seq x y z
N MET A 1 -8.33 -6.46 -0.77
CA MET A 1 -8.51 -7.73 -0.06
C MET A 1 -8.63 -8.90 -1.03
N ILE A 2 -8.00 -10.01 -0.70
CA ILE A 2 -8.18 -11.31 -1.36
C ILE A 2 -8.52 -12.29 -0.25
N GLU A 3 -9.68 -12.92 -0.36
CA GLU A 3 -10.24 -13.78 0.68
C GLU A 3 -10.19 -15.23 0.24
N TYR A 4 -9.59 -16.08 1.06
CA TYR A 4 -9.66 -17.53 0.96
C TYR A 4 -10.57 -18.07 2.07
N GLU A 5 -10.86 -19.37 2.05
CA GLU A 5 -11.71 -20.01 3.06
C GLU A 5 -11.18 -19.80 4.47
N LYS A 6 -9.87 -19.98 4.67
CA LYS A 6 -9.24 -19.97 6.01
C LYS A 6 -8.52 -18.66 6.38
N PHE A 7 -8.19 -17.81 5.40
CA PHE A 7 -7.45 -16.57 5.64
C PHE A 7 -7.84 -15.43 4.70
N ILE A 8 -7.40 -14.21 5.05
CA ILE A 8 -7.64 -12.97 4.31
C ILE A 8 -6.30 -12.27 4.07
N TYR A 9 -5.97 -12.03 2.80
CA TYR A 9 -4.88 -11.14 2.44
C TYR A 9 -5.41 -9.72 2.23
N LEU A 10 -5.01 -8.80 3.11
CA LEU A 10 -5.26 -7.37 3.00
C LEU A 10 -4.26 -6.74 2.02
N ASP A 11 -4.51 -7.02 0.74
CA ASP A 11 -3.70 -6.57 -0.40
C ASP A 11 -3.52 -5.04 -0.44
N MET A 12 -2.29 -4.59 -0.21
CA MET A 12 -1.86 -3.20 -0.23
C MET A 12 -1.17 -2.84 -1.56
N TYR A 13 -1.36 -1.61 -2.02
CA TYR A 13 -0.71 -1.13 -3.25
C TYR A 13 0.81 -1.08 -3.09
N LYS A 14 1.56 -1.64 -4.05
CA LYS A 14 3.03 -1.50 -4.20
C LYS A 14 3.88 -2.01 -3.02
N THR A 15 3.37 -2.99 -2.28
CA THR A 15 4.06 -3.65 -1.14
C THR A 15 4.35 -5.13 -1.44
N GLY A 16 4.79 -5.44 -2.67
CA GLY A 16 5.08 -6.81 -3.09
C GLY A 16 3.85 -7.70 -3.35
N SER A 17 2.64 -7.13 -3.40
CA SER A 17 1.41 -7.91 -3.46
C SER A 17 1.27 -8.80 -4.70
N THR A 18 1.76 -8.37 -5.86
CA THR A 18 1.80 -9.22 -7.08
C THR A 18 2.57 -10.52 -6.85
N TYR A 19 3.68 -10.47 -6.12
CA TYR A 19 4.46 -11.67 -5.77
C TYR A 19 3.67 -12.58 -4.82
N VAL A 20 3.12 -12.00 -3.74
CA VAL A 20 2.31 -12.76 -2.77
C VAL A 20 1.14 -13.44 -3.46
N VAL A 21 0.39 -12.73 -4.32
CA VAL A 21 -0.75 -13.29 -5.05
C VAL A 21 -0.32 -14.40 -6.01
N SER A 22 0.77 -14.19 -6.76
CA SER A 22 1.33 -15.23 -7.65
C SER A 22 1.73 -16.50 -6.88
N LEU A 23 2.31 -16.33 -5.69
CA LEU A 23 2.71 -17.44 -4.84
C LEU A 23 1.50 -18.13 -4.19
N LEU A 24 0.52 -17.37 -3.70
CA LEU A 24 -0.73 -17.89 -3.16
C LEU A 24 -1.50 -18.73 -4.20
N ASN A 25 -1.55 -18.29 -5.46
CA ASN A 25 -2.16 -19.07 -6.55
C ASN A 25 -1.50 -20.43 -6.76
N LYS A 26 -0.21 -20.57 -6.41
CA LYS A 26 0.52 -21.84 -6.48
C LYS A 26 0.34 -22.65 -5.20
N LEU A 27 0.38 -22.00 -4.04
CA LEU A 27 0.31 -22.62 -2.71
C LEU A 27 -1.09 -23.12 -2.34
N MET A 28 -2.14 -22.54 -2.89
CA MET A 28 -3.52 -22.91 -2.62
C MET A 28 -4.07 -23.88 -3.68
N ALA A 29 -4.89 -24.84 -3.25
CA ALA A 29 -5.61 -25.74 -4.17
C ALA A 29 -6.87 -25.06 -4.74
N GLY A 30 -7.57 -24.28 -3.92
CA GLY A 30 -8.76 -23.53 -4.31
C GLY A 30 -8.46 -22.12 -4.82
N LYS A 31 -9.42 -21.57 -5.57
CA LYS A 31 -9.45 -20.13 -5.93
C LYS A 31 -9.87 -19.29 -4.73
N PRO A 32 -9.52 -17.99 -4.69
CA PRO A 32 -10.08 -17.08 -3.69
C PRO A 32 -11.61 -17.10 -3.73
N VAL A 33 -12.24 -17.11 -2.55
CA VAL A 33 -13.70 -16.94 -2.39
C VAL A 33 -14.12 -15.56 -2.90
N ARG A 34 -13.29 -14.54 -2.63
CA ARG A 34 -13.47 -13.18 -3.14
C ARG A 34 -12.12 -12.57 -3.49
N SER A 35 -12.07 -11.79 -4.55
CA SER A 35 -10.86 -11.07 -4.95
C SER A 35 -11.20 -9.64 -5.35
N PHE A 36 -10.91 -8.70 -4.45
CA PHE A 36 -11.03 -7.27 -4.70
C PHE A 36 -9.71 -6.59 -4.36
N ARG A 37 -8.83 -6.46 -5.34
CA ARG A 37 -7.51 -5.83 -5.13
C ARG A 37 -7.65 -4.45 -4.49
N HIS A 38 -6.83 -4.21 -3.48
CA HIS A 38 -6.74 -2.93 -2.75
C HIS A 38 -8.06 -2.39 -2.15
N ALA A 39 -9.07 -3.26 -2.02
CA ALA A 39 -10.33 -2.91 -1.39
C ALA A 39 -10.32 -3.20 0.12
N PRO A 40 -11.09 -2.41 0.90
CA PRO A 40 -11.32 -2.69 2.32
C PRO A 40 -12.14 -3.96 2.53
N LEU A 41 -12.04 -4.55 3.72
CA LEU A 41 -12.79 -5.75 4.12
C LEU A 41 -14.29 -5.60 3.85
N THR A 42 -14.85 -4.42 4.11
CA THR A 42 -16.27 -4.13 3.99
C THR A 42 -16.79 -4.14 2.55
N LYS A 43 -15.92 -4.08 1.54
CA LYS A 43 -16.35 -4.25 0.14
C LYS A 43 -16.81 -5.68 -0.13
N GLY A 44 -16.15 -6.67 0.49
CA GLY A 44 -16.55 -8.08 0.40
C GLY A 44 -17.47 -8.54 1.54
N ARG A 45 -17.40 -7.86 2.70
CA ARG A 45 -18.09 -8.23 3.94
C ARG A 45 -18.68 -7.00 4.65
N PRO A 46 -19.80 -6.44 4.17
CA PRO A 46 -20.34 -5.18 4.71
C PRO A 46 -20.82 -5.27 6.17
N PHE A 47 -21.18 -6.47 6.66
CA PHE A 47 -21.72 -6.70 8.01
C PHE A 47 -20.90 -7.66 8.87
N PHE A 48 -19.83 -8.25 8.32
CA PHE A 48 -19.08 -9.30 9.00
C PHE A 48 -17.62 -8.91 9.19
N TRP A 49 -17.12 -9.12 10.41
CA TRP A 49 -15.69 -9.08 10.74
C TRP A 49 -14.94 -10.26 10.08
N LYS A 50 -13.66 -10.44 10.41
CA LYS A 50 -12.84 -11.55 9.87
C LYS A 50 -13.35 -12.97 10.17
N GLN A 51 -14.40 -13.14 11.00
CA GLN A 51 -15.04 -14.43 11.33
C GLN A 51 -14.04 -15.53 11.72
N GLY A 52 -13.07 -15.18 12.58
CA GLY A 52 -12.02 -16.12 13.02
C GLY A 52 -10.94 -16.43 11.99
N LYS A 53 -11.06 -15.97 10.74
CA LYS A 53 -10.02 -16.12 9.72
C LYS A 53 -8.74 -15.41 10.14
N PHE A 54 -7.62 -16.01 9.75
CA PHE A 54 -6.31 -15.36 9.87
C PHE A 54 -6.21 -14.26 8.81
N ALA A 55 -5.83 -13.04 9.20
CA ALA A 55 -5.69 -11.92 8.28
C ALA A 55 -4.25 -11.42 8.29
N PHE A 56 -3.68 -11.15 7.12
CA PHE A 56 -2.37 -10.53 7.03
C PHE A 56 -2.33 -9.41 6.01
N ALA A 57 -1.43 -8.46 6.23
CA ALA A 57 -1.17 -7.34 5.33
C ALA A 57 0.31 -7.30 4.93
N THR A 58 0.62 -6.53 3.89
CA THR A 58 2.01 -6.20 3.52
C THR A 58 2.23 -4.70 3.59
N VAL A 59 3.37 -4.29 4.15
CA VAL A 59 3.81 -2.90 4.26
C VAL A 59 5.20 -2.74 3.64
N ARG A 60 5.61 -1.50 3.42
CA ARG A 60 6.89 -1.12 2.85
C ARG A 60 7.36 0.14 3.57
N ASN A 61 8.67 0.36 3.58
CA ASN A 61 9.23 1.64 3.97
C ASN A 61 8.50 2.79 3.23
N PRO A 62 7.92 3.78 3.94
CA PRO A 62 7.12 4.84 3.31
C PRO A 62 7.89 5.66 2.28
N TRP A 63 9.15 5.97 2.53
CA TRP A 63 10.00 6.73 1.61
C TRP A 63 10.24 5.94 0.32
N ASP A 64 10.55 4.65 0.46
CA ASP A 64 10.75 3.73 -0.66
C ASP A 64 9.45 3.47 -1.46
N TRP A 65 8.30 3.50 -0.76
CA TRP A 65 6.98 3.33 -1.35
C TRP A 65 6.63 4.47 -2.31
N TYR A 66 6.84 5.73 -1.92
CA TYR A 66 6.56 6.89 -2.79
C TYR A 66 7.39 6.86 -4.07
N VAL A 67 8.70 6.56 -3.97
CA VAL A 67 9.58 6.41 -5.15
C VAL A 67 9.08 5.27 -6.05
N SER A 68 8.68 4.13 -5.46
CA SER A 68 8.13 3.02 -6.24
C SER A 68 6.79 3.37 -6.92
N MET A 69 5.99 4.23 -6.31
CA MET A 69 4.69 4.66 -6.83
C MET A 69 4.85 5.69 -7.95
N TRP A 70 5.79 6.64 -7.79
CA TRP A 70 6.16 7.61 -8.81
C TRP A 70 6.75 6.92 -10.05
N ALA A 71 7.78 6.07 -9.88
CA ALA A 71 8.41 5.34 -10.99
C ALA A 71 7.42 4.43 -11.73
N TYR A 72 6.48 3.82 -11.01
CA TYR A 72 5.41 3.03 -11.61
C TYR A 72 4.42 3.88 -12.41
N SER A 73 4.15 5.11 -11.98
CA SER A 73 3.25 6.02 -12.69
C SER A 73 3.82 6.47 -14.03
N ILE A 74 5.15 6.62 -14.13
CA ILE A 74 5.85 6.90 -15.40
C ILE A 74 5.71 5.72 -16.37
N GLN A 75 5.87 4.49 -15.88
CA GLN A 75 5.79 3.28 -16.71
C GLN A 75 4.37 2.90 -17.13
N GLN A 76 3.37 3.32 -16.35
CA GLN A 76 1.98 2.94 -16.55
C GLN A 76 1.12 4.20 -16.57
N PRO A 77 1.08 4.95 -17.68
CA PRO A 77 0.32 6.21 -17.80
C PRO A 77 -1.18 6.08 -17.48
N ASN A 78 -1.73 4.87 -17.54
CA ASN A 78 -3.14 4.59 -17.25
C ASN A 78 -3.45 4.46 -15.75
N VAL A 79 -2.48 4.61 -14.85
CA VAL A 79 -2.76 4.60 -13.40
C VAL A 79 -3.56 5.83 -13.00
N LEU A 80 -4.51 5.65 -12.08
CA LEU A 80 -5.48 6.68 -11.67
C LEU A 80 -4.85 8.06 -11.44
N PHE A 81 -3.74 8.14 -10.70
CA PHE A 81 -3.11 9.43 -10.42
C PHE A 81 -2.53 10.11 -11.66
N PHE A 82 -1.77 9.39 -12.49
CA PHE A 82 -1.20 9.94 -13.73
C PHE A 82 -2.29 10.36 -14.70
N ARG A 83 -3.29 9.49 -14.91
CA ARG A 83 -4.43 9.75 -15.80
C ARG A 83 -5.17 11.03 -15.38
N ASP A 84 -5.45 11.17 -14.09
CA ASP A 84 -6.20 12.31 -13.57
C ASP A 84 -5.37 13.60 -13.66
N VAL A 85 -4.05 13.54 -13.36
CA VAL A 85 -3.12 14.67 -13.56
C VAL A 85 -3.11 15.11 -15.02
N ARG A 86 -2.93 14.17 -15.96
CA ARG A 86 -2.89 14.43 -17.39
C ARG A 86 -4.20 15.03 -17.90
N LYS A 87 -5.34 14.54 -17.40
CA LYS A 87 -6.66 15.07 -17.76
C LYS A 87 -6.85 16.54 -17.36
N VAL A 88 -6.29 16.95 -16.23
CA VAL A 88 -6.49 18.30 -15.67
C VAL A 88 -5.41 19.28 -16.11
N LEU A 89 -4.15 18.86 -16.13
CA LEU A 89 -3.00 19.74 -16.41
C LEU A 89 -2.45 19.61 -17.84
N GLY A 90 -3.00 18.69 -18.65
CA GLY A 90 -2.47 18.36 -19.98
C GLY A 90 -1.11 17.67 -19.94
N ASP A 91 -0.53 17.48 -21.12
CA ASP A 91 0.72 16.74 -21.29
C ASP A 91 1.93 17.48 -20.73
N GLU A 92 2.02 18.79 -20.93
CA GLU A 92 3.11 19.61 -20.38
C GLU A 92 3.09 19.64 -18.86
N GLY A 93 1.90 19.81 -18.27
CA GLY A 93 1.73 19.79 -16.83
C GLY A 93 2.07 18.43 -16.23
N ALA A 94 1.61 17.34 -16.86
CA ALA A 94 1.97 15.99 -16.44
C ALA A 94 3.48 15.72 -16.55
N LYS A 95 4.16 16.21 -17.61
CA LYS A 95 5.60 16.03 -17.78
C LYS A 95 6.38 16.58 -16.58
N LYS A 96 5.99 17.73 -16.02
CA LYS A 96 6.64 18.30 -14.82
C LYS A 96 6.58 17.39 -13.58
N LEU A 97 5.55 16.56 -13.46
CA LEU A 97 5.38 15.62 -12.34
C LEU A 97 5.97 14.22 -12.63
N PHE A 98 6.18 13.87 -13.89
CA PHE A 98 6.53 12.51 -14.31
C PHE A 98 7.67 12.47 -15.33
N ASP A 99 8.58 13.43 -15.28
CA ASP A 99 9.79 13.46 -16.09
C ASP A 99 10.85 12.45 -15.58
N PRO A 100 11.20 11.40 -16.36
CA PRO A 100 12.26 10.47 -16.00
C PRO A 100 13.66 11.02 -16.23
N GLU A 101 13.85 12.06 -17.04
CA GLU A 101 15.16 12.67 -17.34
C GLU A 101 15.66 13.52 -16.18
N ASN A 102 14.74 14.17 -15.46
CA ASN A 102 15.00 14.99 -14.27
C ASN A 102 14.31 14.38 -13.03
N PRO A 103 14.74 13.18 -12.59
CA PRO A 103 13.99 12.38 -11.63
C PRO A 103 13.87 12.99 -10.24
N LYS A 104 14.85 13.79 -9.79
CA LYS A 104 14.83 14.39 -8.45
C LYS A 104 13.83 15.54 -8.38
N GLU A 105 13.89 16.44 -9.34
CA GLU A 105 13.04 17.62 -9.48
C GLU A 105 11.59 17.19 -9.70
N SER A 106 11.38 16.28 -10.66
CA SER A 106 10.07 15.74 -11.00
C SER A 106 9.42 15.00 -9.83
N PHE A 107 10.18 14.14 -9.14
CA PHE A 107 9.71 13.47 -7.92
C PHE A 107 9.37 14.47 -6.80
N ALA A 108 10.19 15.49 -6.60
CA ALA A 108 9.96 16.51 -5.58
C ALA A 108 8.64 17.26 -5.82
N VAL A 109 8.42 17.73 -7.06
CA VAL A 109 7.18 18.41 -7.46
C VAL A 109 6.00 17.47 -7.27
N TRP A 110 6.11 16.24 -7.74
CA TRP A 110 5.06 15.24 -7.60
C TRP A 110 4.70 14.94 -6.14
N LEU A 111 5.69 14.75 -5.27
CA LEU A 111 5.48 14.42 -3.86
C LEU A 111 4.85 15.58 -3.10
N LYS A 112 5.27 16.82 -3.39
CA LYS A 112 4.65 18.03 -2.83
C LYS A 112 3.19 18.15 -3.28
N SER A 113 2.91 17.98 -4.57
CA SER A 113 1.55 18.01 -5.14
C SER A 113 0.63 16.93 -4.57
N LEU A 114 1.13 15.71 -4.36
CA LEU A 114 0.36 14.62 -3.75
C LEU A 114 0.01 14.89 -2.26
N ASN A 115 0.72 15.81 -1.63
CA ASN A 115 0.51 16.23 -0.24
C ASN A 115 -0.18 17.60 -0.12
N ASP A 116 -0.60 18.21 -1.22
CA ASP A 116 -1.36 19.45 -1.26
C ASP A 116 -2.86 19.15 -1.42
N PRO A 117 -3.70 19.41 -0.40
CA PRO A 117 -5.14 19.18 -0.47
C PRO A 117 -5.84 19.92 -1.61
N ASP A 118 -5.39 21.12 -1.97
CA ASP A 118 -6.03 21.92 -3.01
C ASP A 118 -5.71 21.35 -4.40
N PHE A 119 -4.44 20.95 -4.61
CA PHE A 119 -4.04 20.19 -5.79
C PHE A 119 -4.81 18.88 -5.92
N LEU A 120 -4.91 18.10 -4.83
CA LEU A 120 -5.65 16.83 -4.82
C LEU A 120 -7.14 17.02 -5.17
N LYS A 121 -7.76 18.11 -4.69
CA LYS A 121 -9.16 18.43 -4.98
C LYS A 121 -9.37 18.76 -6.46
N ALA A 122 -8.41 19.45 -7.08
CA ALA A 122 -8.45 19.79 -8.50
C ALA A 122 -8.21 18.56 -9.40
N VAL A 123 -7.26 17.70 -9.02
CA VAL A 123 -6.79 16.61 -9.87
C VAL A 123 -7.53 15.31 -9.63
N MET A 124 -7.63 14.84 -8.39
CA MET A 124 -8.16 13.52 -8.05
C MET A 124 -9.64 13.57 -7.68
N THR A 125 -10.48 14.23 -8.48
CA THR A 125 -11.87 14.58 -8.12
C THR A 125 -12.72 13.38 -7.68
N ASP A 126 -12.49 12.19 -8.25
CA ASP A 126 -13.26 10.97 -7.95
C ASP A 126 -12.66 10.07 -6.86
N HIS A 127 -11.44 10.36 -6.40
CA HIS A 127 -10.78 9.49 -5.43
C HIS A 127 -11.19 9.86 -3.99
N PRO A 128 -11.60 8.90 -3.13
CA PRO A 128 -12.06 9.21 -1.77
C PRO A 128 -11.06 10.00 -0.89
N TYR A 129 -9.76 9.88 -1.17
CA TYR A 129 -8.71 10.62 -0.47
C TYR A 129 -8.77 12.13 -0.70
N SER A 130 -9.03 12.60 -1.91
CA SER A 130 -9.07 14.05 -2.22
C SER A 130 -10.24 14.75 -1.52
N ARG A 131 -11.36 14.04 -1.39
CA ARG A 131 -12.56 14.51 -0.69
C ARG A 131 -12.46 14.32 0.84
N SER A 132 -11.49 13.54 1.31
CA SER A 132 -11.36 13.26 2.74
C SER A 132 -10.62 14.38 3.44
N PRO A 133 -11.16 14.97 4.51
CA PRO A 133 -10.47 15.98 5.30
C PRO A 133 -9.20 15.45 6.00
N LEU A 134 -9.01 14.13 6.03
CA LEU A 134 -7.82 13.49 6.57
C LEU A 134 -6.58 13.80 5.73
N ASN A 135 -6.74 14.16 4.45
CA ASN A 135 -5.63 14.53 3.57
C ASN A 135 -4.85 15.76 4.04
N LYS A 136 -5.33 16.51 5.05
CA LYS A 136 -4.62 17.64 5.66
C LYS A 136 -3.48 17.22 6.59
N PHE A 137 -3.54 16.02 7.16
CA PHE A 137 -2.52 15.53 8.09
C PHE A 137 -2.02 14.13 7.74
N LEU A 138 -2.89 13.26 7.21
CA LEU A 138 -2.57 11.90 6.83
C LEU A 138 -2.10 11.84 5.38
N GLY A 139 -0.91 11.27 5.18
CA GLY A 139 -0.32 11.03 3.87
C GLY A 139 -1.08 9.97 3.06
N PHE A 140 -0.80 9.91 1.76
CA PHE A 140 -1.55 9.06 0.85
C PHE A 140 -1.34 7.58 1.14
N TYR A 141 -0.13 7.18 1.52
CA TYR A 141 0.16 5.79 1.84
C TYR A 141 -0.55 5.36 3.13
N SER A 142 -0.44 6.15 4.19
CA SER A 142 -1.12 5.92 5.46
C SER A 142 -2.64 5.89 5.31
N TYR A 143 -3.22 6.80 4.51
CA TYR A 143 -4.65 6.79 4.20
C TYR A 143 -5.08 5.48 3.50
N ARG A 144 -4.30 5.00 2.53
CA ARG A 144 -4.58 3.72 1.86
C ARG A 144 -4.48 2.56 2.85
N PHE A 145 -3.49 2.58 3.72
CA PHE A 145 -3.27 1.53 4.70
C PHE A 145 -4.43 1.43 5.69
N ILE A 146 -4.78 2.52 6.37
CA ILE A 146 -5.88 2.53 7.33
C ILE A 146 -7.20 2.17 6.65
N ARG A 147 -7.44 2.62 5.42
CA ARG A 147 -8.65 2.29 4.67
C ARG A 147 -8.79 0.79 4.44
N VAL A 148 -7.71 0.09 4.10
CA VAL A 148 -7.76 -1.35 3.82
C VAL A 148 -7.78 -2.20 5.09
N THR A 149 -7.17 -1.70 6.17
CA THR A 149 -6.89 -2.49 7.39
C THR A 149 -7.78 -2.16 8.58
N THR A 150 -8.71 -1.22 8.45
CA THR A 150 -9.71 -0.90 9.48
C THR A 150 -11.10 -1.47 9.11
N PRO A 151 -11.93 -1.89 10.09
CA PRO A 151 -13.33 -2.18 9.84
C PRO A 151 -14.07 -0.89 9.43
N HIS A 152 -15.02 -0.98 8.50
CA HIS A 152 -15.91 0.13 8.11
C HIS A 152 -15.21 1.49 7.89
N PRO A 153 -14.25 1.61 6.95
CA PRO A 153 -13.53 2.86 6.71
C PRO A 153 -14.44 4.04 6.35
N ALA A 154 -15.61 3.80 5.75
CA ALA A 154 -16.57 4.86 5.44
C ALA A 154 -17.17 5.55 6.69
N LEU A 155 -17.15 4.87 7.84
CA LEU A 155 -17.59 5.41 9.13
C LEU A 155 -16.44 6.14 9.84
N PHE A 156 -15.26 5.51 9.91
CA PHE A 156 -14.15 6.03 10.73
C PHE A 156 -13.23 7.03 10.02
N LEU A 157 -13.14 7.02 8.68
CA LEU A 157 -12.29 7.96 7.93
C LEU A 157 -12.97 9.32 7.73
N ARG A 158 -13.44 9.91 8.83
CA ARG A 158 -14.12 11.21 8.90
C ARG A 158 -13.43 12.10 9.92
N ARG A 159 -13.41 13.42 9.65
CA ARG A 159 -12.68 14.40 10.49
C ARG A 159 -13.11 14.39 11.96
N TRP A 160 -14.41 14.24 12.22
CA TRP A 160 -14.93 14.24 13.59
C TRP A 160 -14.42 13.08 14.44
N TYR A 161 -13.97 11.98 13.81
CA TYR A 161 -13.42 10.81 14.49
C TYR A 161 -11.89 10.72 14.38
N MET A 162 -11.31 11.10 13.24
CA MET A 162 -9.87 11.19 13.00
C MET A 162 -9.48 12.64 12.69
N TRP A 163 -9.19 13.40 13.74
CA TRP A 163 -8.82 14.82 13.62
C TRP A 163 -7.31 15.07 13.58
N ASN A 164 -6.49 14.11 14.02
CA ASN A 164 -5.02 14.20 13.99
C ASN A 164 -4.35 12.83 13.83
N MET A 165 -3.03 12.84 13.69
CA MET A 165 -2.20 11.64 13.49
C MET A 165 -2.25 10.68 14.69
N ASP A 166 -2.17 11.20 15.92
CA ASP A 166 -2.21 10.39 17.15
C ASP A 166 -3.50 9.56 17.24
N ARG A 167 -4.63 10.19 16.90
CA ARG A 167 -5.93 9.51 16.88
C ARG A 167 -5.99 8.43 15.81
N ALA A 168 -5.40 8.66 14.63
CA ALA A 168 -5.33 7.65 13.57
C ALA A 168 -4.47 6.44 14.00
N ILE A 169 -3.33 6.68 14.66
CA ILE A 169 -2.47 5.62 15.21
C ILE A 169 -3.20 4.85 16.30
N ALA A 170 -3.81 5.55 17.27
CA ALA A 170 -4.56 4.92 18.36
C ALA A 170 -5.73 4.06 17.83
N HIS A 171 -6.44 4.56 16.81
CA HIS A 171 -7.48 3.79 16.15
C HIS A 171 -6.91 2.54 15.49
N GLN A 172 -5.80 2.65 14.76
CA GLN A 172 -5.20 1.50 14.10
C GLN A 172 -4.73 0.44 15.11
N LYS A 173 -4.09 0.84 16.22
CA LYS A 173 -3.68 -0.08 17.28
C LYS A 173 -4.86 -0.83 17.90
N ARG A 174 -6.03 -0.18 18.01
CA ARG A 174 -7.22 -0.76 18.63
C ARG A 174 -8.06 -1.61 17.68
N TRP A 175 -8.15 -1.23 16.41
CA TRP A 175 -9.15 -1.76 15.48
C TRP A 175 -8.56 -2.40 14.22
N ALA A 176 -7.24 -2.56 14.13
CA ALA A 176 -6.60 -3.28 13.03
C ALA A 176 -7.24 -4.66 12.82
N ILE A 177 -7.56 -4.98 11.57
CA ILE A 177 -8.18 -6.27 11.22
C ILE A 177 -7.15 -7.37 10.89
N TYR A 178 -5.86 -7.04 10.82
CA TYR A 178 -4.78 -7.99 10.56
C TYR A 178 -4.27 -8.64 11.85
N ASP A 179 -3.87 -9.90 11.74
CA ASP A 179 -3.16 -10.65 12.77
C ASP A 179 -1.63 -10.56 12.57
N LYS A 180 -1.16 -10.44 11.32
CA LYS A 180 0.27 -10.31 10.98
C LYS A 180 0.50 -9.30 9.86
N VAL A 181 1.64 -8.61 9.92
CA VAL A 181 2.09 -7.68 8.87
C VAL A 181 3.46 -8.11 8.38
N PHE A 182 3.62 -8.20 7.07
CA PHE A 182 4.90 -8.51 6.43
C PHE A 182 5.53 -7.26 5.84
N LYS A 183 6.82 -7.06 6.08
CA LYS A 183 7.60 -5.98 5.48
C LYS A 183 8.03 -6.40 4.08
N SER A 184 7.99 -5.47 3.11
CA SER A 184 8.34 -5.75 1.71
C SER A 184 9.82 -6.14 1.57
N GLU A 185 10.65 -5.62 2.47
CA GLU A 185 12.10 -5.78 2.53
C GLU A 185 12.50 -7.22 2.88
N THR A 186 11.73 -7.89 3.75
CA THR A 186 11.95 -9.26 4.23
C THR A 186 10.85 -10.22 3.74
N LEU A 187 10.02 -9.76 2.80
CA LEU A 187 8.75 -10.41 2.44
C LEU A 187 8.89 -11.86 2.06
N THR A 188 9.90 -12.20 1.26
CA THR A 188 10.05 -13.58 0.77
C THR A 188 10.36 -14.56 1.88
N GLU A 189 11.28 -14.20 2.77
CA GLU A 189 11.66 -15.04 3.90
C GLU A 189 10.50 -15.14 4.90
N ASP A 190 9.99 -14.01 5.36
CA ASP A 190 8.93 -13.97 6.38
C ASP A 190 7.66 -14.68 5.91
N PHE A 191 7.29 -14.50 4.64
CA PHE A 191 6.12 -15.15 4.08
C PHE A 191 6.33 -16.66 3.89
N SER A 192 7.54 -17.09 3.51
CA SER A 192 7.87 -18.51 3.41
C SER A 192 7.78 -19.20 4.77
N ASN A 193 8.34 -18.58 5.81
CA ASN A 193 8.26 -19.07 7.19
C ASN A 193 6.81 -19.14 7.66
N PHE A 194 6.03 -18.09 7.43
CA PHE A 194 4.60 -18.08 7.73
C PHE A 194 3.83 -19.23 7.06
N VAL A 195 4.08 -19.48 5.77
CA VAL A 195 3.43 -20.55 5.01
C VAL A 195 3.76 -21.92 5.61
N LEU A 196 5.01 -22.14 6.01
CA LEU A 196 5.45 -23.41 6.60
C LEU A 196 4.87 -23.63 8.00
N GLU A 197 4.88 -22.59 8.84
CA GLU A 197 4.35 -22.62 10.21
C GLU A 197 2.82 -22.75 10.26
N ASN A 198 2.12 -22.18 9.27
CA ASN A 198 0.65 -22.08 9.27
C ASN A 198 0.00 -22.95 8.19
N LYS A 199 0.68 -24.03 7.75
CA LYS A 199 0.24 -24.92 6.69
C LYS A 199 -1.19 -25.42 6.87
N GLU A 200 -1.48 -26.08 7.99
CA GLU A 200 -2.80 -26.66 8.27
C GLU A 200 -3.86 -25.58 8.53
N ARG A 201 -3.48 -24.57 9.33
CA ARG A 201 -4.35 -23.44 9.72
C ARG A 201 -4.83 -22.64 8.52
N CYS A 202 -3.98 -22.40 7.52
CA CYS A 202 -4.32 -21.65 6.32
C CYS A 202 -4.72 -22.54 5.13
N GLY A 203 -4.53 -23.86 5.23
CA GLY A 203 -4.88 -24.80 4.16
C GLY A 203 -3.92 -24.73 2.96
N PHE A 204 -2.64 -24.50 3.21
CA PHE A 204 -1.62 -24.56 2.16
C PHE A 204 -1.39 -26.01 1.72
N LYS A 205 -1.04 -26.20 0.44
CA LYS A 205 -0.80 -27.54 -0.15
C LYS A 205 0.26 -28.33 0.62
N GLU A 206 0.15 -29.66 0.57
CA GLU A 206 1.11 -30.58 1.18
C GLU A 206 2.56 -30.32 0.73
N ASN A 207 2.74 -30.06 -0.57
CA ASN A 207 4.02 -29.76 -1.19
C ASN A 207 4.45 -28.28 -1.12
N ALA A 208 3.89 -27.47 -0.20
CA ALA A 208 4.19 -26.04 -0.05
C ALA A 208 5.70 -25.76 0.02
N LYS A 209 6.46 -26.54 0.79
CA LYS A 209 7.93 -26.42 0.88
C LYS A 209 8.63 -26.53 -0.48
N GLY A 210 8.19 -27.47 -1.32
CA GLY A 210 8.73 -27.64 -2.67
C GLY A 210 8.30 -26.52 -3.64
N ILE A 211 7.10 -25.96 -3.45
CA ILE A 211 6.65 -24.78 -4.20
C ILE A 211 7.51 -23.56 -3.81
N LEU A 212 7.73 -23.33 -2.52
CA LEU A 212 8.55 -22.23 -2.02
C LEU A 212 9.99 -22.33 -2.54
N LYS A 213 10.63 -23.51 -2.48
CA LYS A 213 11.99 -23.70 -3.03
C LYS A 213 12.09 -23.41 -4.53
N ARG A 214 11.13 -23.89 -5.33
CA ARG A 214 11.11 -23.65 -6.79
C ARG A 214 10.78 -22.21 -7.18
N ASN A 215 10.12 -21.49 -6.29
CA ASN A 215 9.76 -20.08 -6.45
C ASN A 215 10.56 -19.20 -5.50
N ALA A 216 11.71 -19.70 -5.02
CA ALA A 216 12.67 -18.94 -4.25
C ALA A 216 13.05 -17.70 -5.08
N PRO A 217 13.21 -16.54 -4.43
CA PRO A 217 13.11 -15.27 -5.13
C PRO A 217 14.25 -15.10 -6.13
N THR A 218 13.91 -15.06 -7.41
CA THR A 218 14.55 -14.06 -8.28
C THR A 218 13.85 -12.73 -7.95
N PRO A 219 14.56 -11.65 -7.58
CA PRO A 219 13.93 -10.37 -7.28
C PRO A 219 13.17 -9.85 -8.51
N LYS A 220 11.88 -10.18 -8.61
CA LYS A 220 11.01 -9.85 -9.75
C LYS A 220 10.25 -8.53 -9.58
N ASN A 221 10.37 -7.88 -8.41
CA ASN A 221 9.52 -6.75 -8.02
C ASN A 221 10.31 -5.49 -7.59
N THR A 222 11.54 -5.32 -8.05
CA THR A 222 12.14 -3.98 -8.08
C THR A 222 11.43 -3.19 -9.17
N SER A 223 10.66 -2.15 -8.79
CA SER A 223 10.19 -1.18 -9.78
C SER A 223 11.40 -0.71 -10.58
N ASN A 224 11.32 -0.65 -11.91
CA ASN A 224 12.37 0.00 -12.70
C ASN A 224 12.45 1.45 -12.23
N ARG A 225 13.57 1.83 -11.62
CA ARG A 225 13.81 3.16 -11.06
C ARG A 225 14.89 3.83 -11.88
N THR A 226 14.79 5.14 -12.01
CA THR A 226 15.84 5.94 -12.64
C THR A 226 17.10 5.99 -11.78
N LEU A 227 16.96 6.13 -10.46
CA LEU A 227 18.08 6.14 -9.51
C LEU A 227 18.12 4.83 -8.71
N THR A 228 19.33 4.43 -8.32
CA THR A 228 19.59 3.14 -7.67
C THR A 228 18.98 3.06 -6.27
N SER A 229 19.17 4.08 -5.44
CA SER A 229 18.57 4.14 -4.11
C SER A 229 17.34 5.03 -4.08
N TYR A 230 16.34 4.67 -3.28
CA TYR A 230 15.22 5.59 -3.03
C TYR A 230 15.69 6.86 -2.32
N ARG A 231 16.77 6.79 -1.52
CA ARG A 231 17.31 7.92 -0.78
C ARG A 231 17.80 9.04 -1.70
N ASP A 232 18.25 8.68 -2.90
CA ASP A 232 18.79 9.64 -3.89
C ASP A 232 17.72 10.62 -4.42
N TYR A 233 16.44 10.29 -4.23
CA TYR A 233 15.31 11.15 -4.60
C TYR A 233 14.95 12.19 -3.52
N TYR A 234 15.46 12.06 -2.30
CA TYR A 234 15.02 12.87 -1.16
C TYR A 234 16.02 13.96 -0.79
N THR A 235 15.52 15.19 -0.68
CA THR A 235 16.15 16.23 0.13
C THR A 235 15.70 16.06 1.60
N PRO A 236 16.37 16.71 2.58
CA PRO A 236 15.91 16.70 3.97
C PRO A 236 14.45 17.16 4.12
N GLU A 237 14.04 18.20 3.38
CA GLU A 237 12.66 18.70 3.38
C GLU A 237 11.65 17.62 2.96
N LEU A 238 11.93 16.89 1.86
CA LEU A 238 11.04 15.84 1.35
C LEU A 238 11.01 14.63 2.30
N ARG A 239 12.15 14.28 2.89
CA ARG A 239 12.25 13.21 3.88
C ARG A 239 11.35 13.53 5.08
N ASP A 240 11.44 14.74 5.59
CA ASP A 240 10.69 15.19 6.76
C ASP A 240 9.20 15.38 6.44
N LEU A 241 8.87 15.76 5.19
CA LEU A 241 7.49 15.75 4.69
C LEU A 241 6.87 14.35 4.80
N VAL A 242 7.55 13.31 4.29
CA VAL A 242 7.07 11.92 4.40
C VAL A 242 7.04 11.47 5.85
N ALA A 243 8.06 11.79 6.65
CA ALA A 243 8.11 11.45 8.07
C ALA A 243 6.87 11.97 8.84
N ARG A 244 6.46 13.22 8.57
CA ARG A 244 5.27 13.82 9.19
C ARG A 244 3.97 13.25 8.64
N ARG A 245 3.86 13.10 7.31
CA ARG A 245 2.59 12.72 6.65
C ARG A 245 2.30 11.23 6.80
N ASP A 246 3.31 10.39 6.82
CA ASP A 246 3.18 8.94 6.94
C ASP A 246 3.67 8.38 8.27
N ARG A 247 3.68 9.24 9.30
CA ARG A 247 4.01 8.88 10.68
C ARG A 247 3.24 7.67 11.19
N LEU A 248 1.99 7.48 10.74
CA LEU A 248 1.19 6.30 11.08
C LEU A 248 1.92 4.99 10.78
N LEU A 249 2.52 4.86 9.60
CA LEU A 249 3.22 3.64 9.21
C LEU A 249 4.59 3.53 9.89
N ILE A 250 5.25 4.66 10.08
CA ILE A 250 6.55 4.75 10.76
C ILE A 250 6.41 4.28 12.20
N ASP A 251 5.48 4.84 12.95
CA ASP A 251 5.29 4.55 14.38
C ASP A 251 4.77 3.12 14.61
N LEU A 252 3.94 2.60 13.69
CA LEU A 252 3.38 1.25 13.84
C LEU A 252 4.39 0.14 13.51
N PHE A 253 5.33 0.39 12.60
CA PHE A 253 6.21 -0.65 12.06
C PHE A 253 7.70 -0.40 12.28
N GLY A 254 8.07 0.68 12.96
CA GLY A 254 9.45 1.04 13.28
C GLY A 254 10.27 1.26 12.02
N TYR A 255 9.79 2.13 11.12
CA TYR A 255 10.54 2.50 9.92
C TYR A 255 11.44 3.71 10.18
N GLU A 256 12.64 3.65 9.65
CA GLU A 256 13.62 4.73 9.69
C GLU A 256 14.11 5.01 8.27
N PHE A 257 14.61 6.24 8.03
CA PHE A 257 15.08 6.68 6.72
C PHE A 257 16.48 6.16 6.40
#